data_AF-A0A1S1LMH7-F1
#
_entry.id   AF-A0A1S1LMH7-F1
#
_cell.length_a   1.000
_cell.length_b   1.000
_cell.length_c   1.000
_cell.angle_alpha   90.00
_cell.angle_beta   90.00
_cell.angle_gamma   90.00
#
_symmetry.space_group_name_H-M   'P 1'
#
loop_
_entity.id
_entity.type
_entity.pdbx_description
1 polymer ?
#
loop_
_entity_poly.entity_id
_entity_poly.type
_entity_poly.pdbx_seq_one_letter_code
_entity_poly.pdbx_strand_id
1 'polypeptide(L)'
;MARTLSISAISAALILVSACTSVVSGEPKSDGSPGLPKGDPAKLLLPRQDFPEGSGTYEVLERPGDDGPTVSPSECNMFVNHDTVAFDQAAAQYEDGSLRVDVVVGKGIADSFQTIQEKAGRCGSVTLDLDGIGGTGSVKTEKVSGASVDAIAAVFTGGLGMDGEQTVEITVKTLTAHPRGTTVTVKVLHAMEPWTSDNDKLALTLLNKQIDKVQQAP
;
A
#
# COMPACT_ATOMS: atom_id res chain seq x y z
N MET A 1 22.49 14.08 69.44
CA MET A 1 21.18 13.40 69.29
C MET A 1 20.96 13.06 67.82
N ALA A 2 20.45 11.85 67.54
CA ALA A 2 19.81 11.27 66.33
C ALA A 2 20.10 11.89 64.93
N ARG A 3 20.61 11.14 63.94
CA ARG A 3 19.90 10.25 62.97
C ARG A 3 18.66 10.94 62.36
N THR A 4 18.46 11.04 61.04
CA THR A 4 18.11 9.92 60.12
C THR A 4 18.11 10.38 58.63
N LEU A 5 18.33 9.42 57.73
CA LEU A 5 18.45 9.43 56.25
C LEU A 5 17.12 9.57 55.47
N SER A 6 17.19 9.92 54.17
CA SER A 6 16.72 9.08 53.03
C SER A 6 17.18 9.70 51.69
N ILE A 7 17.98 9.01 50.84
CA ILE A 7 17.56 8.18 49.68
C ILE A 7 16.81 9.03 48.63
N SER A 8 17.03 9.06 47.32
CA SER A 8 17.94 8.51 46.31
C SER A 8 17.40 9.03 44.97
N ALA A 9 18.25 9.23 43.95
CA ALA A 9 17.98 9.09 42.51
C ALA A 9 19.08 9.86 41.75
N ILE A 10 20.25 9.26 41.52
CA ILE A 10 20.57 8.49 40.31
C ILE A 10 20.22 9.27 39.04
N SER A 11 21.29 9.80 38.44
CA SER A 11 21.37 10.22 37.05
C SER A 11 20.72 9.23 36.10
N ALA A 12 19.81 9.71 35.28
CA ALA A 12 19.59 9.15 33.96
C ALA A 12 19.45 10.35 33.01
N ALA A 13 20.56 10.68 32.35
CA ALA A 13 20.50 11.45 31.12
C ALA A 13 19.63 10.64 30.15
N LEU A 14 18.39 11.08 29.89
CA LEU A 14 17.63 10.60 28.76
C LEU A 14 18.37 11.06 27.50
N ILE A 15 19.20 10.17 26.97
CA ILE A 15 19.56 10.18 25.56
C ILE A 15 18.25 9.86 24.84
N LEU A 16 17.52 10.91 24.47
CA LEU A 16 16.55 10.82 23.39
C LEU A 16 17.36 10.52 22.14
N VAL A 17 17.54 9.22 21.87
CA VAL A 17 17.89 8.77 20.53
C VAL A 17 16.67 9.12 19.69
N SER A 18 16.72 10.29 19.06
CA SER A 18 15.94 10.55 17.86
C SER A 18 16.24 9.38 16.93
N ALA A 19 15.31 8.42 16.85
CA ALA A 19 15.35 7.37 15.85
C ALA A 19 15.04 8.01 14.49
N CYS A 20 15.93 8.89 14.05
CA CYS A 20 16.16 9.12 12.64
C CYS A 20 16.81 7.83 12.15
N THR A 21 16.00 6.82 11.83
CA THR A 21 16.45 5.74 10.95
C THR A 21 16.64 6.36 9.58
N SER A 22 17.74 7.08 9.41
CA SER A 22 18.37 7.32 8.13
C SER A 22 18.72 5.95 7.58
N VAL A 23 17.78 5.33 6.86
CA VAL A 23 18.05 4.12 6.10
C VAL A 23 19.00 4.54 4.99
N VAL A 24 20.28 4.31 5.19
CA VAL A 24 21.27 4.46 4.12
C VAL A 24 20.90 3.45 3.05
N SER A 25 20.70 3.94 1.82
CA SER A 25 20.25 3.12 0.70
C SER A 25 21.19 1.91 0.51
N GLY A 26 20.66 0.69 0.60
CA GLY A 26 21.41 -0.52 0.30
C GLY A 26 22.26 -1.13 1.43
N GLU A 27 22.32 -0.56 2.63
CA GLU A 27 23.10 -1.14 3.74
C GLU A 27 22.26 -2.04 4.64
N PRO A 28 22.77 -3.21 5.08
CA PRO A 28 22.08 -4.07 6.04
C PRO A 28 21.66 -3.30 7.29
N LYS A 29 20.46 -3.60 7.81
CA LYS A 29 20.01 -3.09 9.10
C LYS A 29 20.85 -3.69 10.23
N SER A 30 20.79 -3.06 11.41
CA SER A 30 21.51 -3.50 12.61
C SER A 30 21.14 -4.91 13.08
N ASP A 31 19.98 -5.43 12.66
CA ASP A 31 19.51 -6.79 12.91
C ASP A 31 20.06 -7.82 11.91
N GLY A 32 20.93 -7.41 10.98
CA GLY A 32 21.51 -8.27 9.94
C GLY A 32 20.59 -8.50 8.74
N SER A 33 19.38 -7.92 8.71
CA SER A 33 18.51 -8.00 7.55
C SER A 33 19.03 -7.13 6.39
N PRO A 34 18.86 -7.54 5.13
CA PRO A 34 19.24 -6.73 3.99
C PRO A 34 18.55 -5.35 4.01
N GLY A 35 19.31 -4.30 3.70
CA GLY A 35 18.79 -2.93 3.56
C GLY A 35 17.82 -2.76 2.38
N LEU A 36 17.42 -1.52 2.12
CA LEU A 36 16.61 -1.21 0.93
C LEU A 36 17.28 -1.73 -0.35
N PRO A 37 16.52 -2.26 -1.33
CA PRO A 37 17.07 -2.62 -2.64
C PRO A 37 17.81 -1.46 -3.30
N LYS A 38 18.90 -1.78 -4.01
CA LYS A 38 19.68 -0.79 -4.77
C LYS A 38 19.05 -0.52 -6.14
N GLY A 39 19.33 0.67 -6.68
CA GLY A 39 18.90 1.06 -8.02
C GLY A 39 17.46 1.58 -8.10
N ASP A 40 16.95 1.62 -9.33
CA ASP A 40 15.66 2.18 -9.73
C ASP A 40 14.50 1.23 -9.37
N PRO A 41 13.43 1.70 -8.68
CA PRO A 41 12.26 0.86 -8.37
C PRO A 41 11.58 0.26 -9.60
N ALA A 42 11.65 0.89 -10.78
CA ALA A 42 11.06 0.34 -12.01
C ALA A 42 11.69 -1.01 -12.40
N LYS A 43 12.96 -1.25 -12.04
CA LYS A 43 13.65 -2.53 -12.28
C LYS A 43 13.19 -3.63 -11.32
N LEU A 44 12.53 -3.27 -10.23
CA LEU A 44 11.99 -4.20 -9.24
C LEU A 44 10.58 -4.67 -9.62
N LEU A 45 9.90 -4.01 -10.57
CA LEU A 45 8.54 -4.34 -10.93
C LEU A 45 8.41 -5.71 -11.60
N LEU A 46 7.29 -6.38 -11.35
CA LEU A 46 6.91 -7.58 -12.09
C LEU A 46 6.73 -7.26 -13.58
N PRO A 47 7.31 -8.07 -14.49
CA PRO A 47 7.11 -7.89 -15.92
C PRO A 47 5.72 -8.36 -16.36
N ARG A 48 5.31 -8.00 -17.59
CA ARG A 48 4.01 -8.36 -18.19
C ARG A 48 3.59 -9.82 -18.01
N GLN A 49 4.54 -10.76 -18.07
CA GLN A 49 4.24 -12.21 -18.04
C GLN A 49 3.71 -12.69 -16.69
N ASP A 50 3.87 -11.89 -15.63
CA ASP A 50 3.35 -12.23 -14.31
C ASP A 50 1.88 -11.82 -14.10
N PHE A 51 1.34 -10.98 -14.98
CA PHE A 51 -0.05 -10.51 -14.98
C PHE A 51 -0.95 -11.45 -15.80
N PRO A 52 -2.29 -11.36 -15.67
CA PRO A 52 -3.22 -12.23 -16.40
C PRO A 52 -2.90 -12.36 -17.89
N GLU A 53 -3.05 -13.58 -18.41
CA GLU A 53 -2.94 -13.83 -19.85
C GLU A 53 -4.08 -13.13 -20.59
N GLY A 54 -3.81 -12.53 -21.76
CA GLY A 54 -4.85 -11.85 -22.54
C GLY A 54 -4.36 -10.61 -23.28
N SER A 55 -5.32 -9.90 -23.88
CA SER A 55 -5.09 -8.67 -24.66
C SER A 55 -5.08 -7.39 -23.83
N GLY A 56 -5.14 -7.49 -22.50
CA GLY A 56 -5.06 -6.34 -21.62
C GLY A 56 -3.78 -5.51 -21.81
N THR A 57 -3.88 -4.22 -21.53
CA THR A 57 -2.79 -3.25 -21.66
C THR A 57 -1.88 -3.36 -20.44
N TYR A 58 -0.57 -3.28 -20.65
CA TYR A 58 0.41 -3.24 -19.59
C TYR A 58 1.35 -2.06 -19.77
N GLU A 59 1.60 -1.35 -18.69
CA GLU A 59 2.50 -0.22 -18.68
C GLU A 59 3.33 -0.16 -17.39
N VAL A 60 4.48 0.50 -17.50
CA VAL A 60 5.34 0.82 -16.36
C VAL A 60 5.28 2.33 -16.15
N LEU A 61 4.83 2.72 -14.97
CA LEU A 61 4.78 4.11 -14.54
C LEU A 61 5.95 4.38 -13.60
N GLU A 62 6.86 5.25 -14.00
CA GLU A 62 8.00 5.67 -13.15
C GLU A 62 7.58 6.51 -11.94
N ARG A 63 6.36 7.07 -11.98
CA ARG A 63 5.75 7.83 -10.88
C ARG A 63 4.24 7.62 -10.89
N PRO A 64 3.73 6.51 -10.31
CA PRO A 64 2.31 6.36 -10.08
C PRO A 64 1.80 7.54 -9.24
N GLY A 65 0.64 8.07 -9.62
CA GLY A 65 0.02 9.23 -9.01
C GLY A 65 -1.49 9.07 -8.87
N ASP A 66 -2.17 10.18 -8.64
CA ASP A 66 -3.62 10.23 -8.42
C ASP A 66 -4.36 10.26 -9.76
N ASP A 67 -4.45 9.10 -10.43
CA ASP A 67 -5.04 8.95 -11.77
C ASP A 67 -6.51 8.52 -11.76
N GLY A 68 -7.18 8.61 -10.60
CA GLY A 68 -8.58 8.24 -10.42
C GLY A 68 -9.48 9.39 -9.93
N PRO A 69 -10.65 9.10 -9.34
CA PRO A 69 -11.56 10.13 -8.82
C PRO A 69 -10.91 10.93 -7.68
N THR A 70 -11.29 12.19 -7.53
CA THR A 70 -11.01 12.92 -6.28
C THR A 70 -11.71 12.21 -5.11
N VAL A 71 -10.96 11.98 -4.03
CA VAL A 71 -11.44 11.24 -2.86
C VAL A 71 -11.63 12.16 -1.66
N SER A 72 -12.79 12.07 -0.99
CA SER A 72 -13.06 12.77 0.26
C SER A 72 -13.56 11.81 1.36
N PRO A 73 -12.99 11.84 2.57
CA PRO A 73 -11.90 12.71 3.00
C PRO A 73 -10.56 12.27 2.38
N SER A 74 -9.63 13.21 2.18
CA SER A 74 -8.43 13.00 1.34
C SER A 74 -7.50 11.90 1.86
N GLU A 75 -7.51 11.61 3.17
CA GLU A 75 -6.73 10.50 3.72
C GLU A 75 -7.19 9.11 3.24
N CYS A 76 -8.38 9.01 2.63
CA CYS A 76 -8.89 7.79 2.04
C CYS A 76 -8.39 7.54 0.62
N ASN A 77 -7.66 8.50 0.03
CA ASN A 77 -7.16 8.44 -1.33
C ASN A 77 -6.38 7.15 -1.62
N MET A 78 -5.48 6.76 -0.73
CA MET A 78 -4.66 5.54 -0.87
C MET A 78 -5.45 4.25 -1.11
N PHE A 79 -6.72 4.19 -0.68
CA PHE A 79 -7.56 3.00 -0.83
C PHE A 79 -8.24 2.92 -2.20
N VAL A 80 -8.33 4.04 -2.90
CA VAL A 80 -8.96 4.16 -4.23
C VAL A 80 -7.87 4.36 -5.28
N ASN A 81 -7.01 5.38 -5.12
CA ASN A 81 -5.92 5.76 -6.03
C ASN A 81 -4.55 5.48 -5.40
N HIS A 82 -3.46 5.84 -6.07
CA HIS A 82 -2.12 5.83 -5.49
C HIS A 82 -1.78 7.17 -4.85
N ASP A 83 -1.21 7.14 -3.65
CA ASP A 83 -0.71 8.34 -3.02
C ASP A 83 0.62 8.78 -3.64
N THR A 84 0.81 10.09 -3.73
CA THR A 84 2.13 10.67 -3.95
C THR A 84 2.95 10.53 -2.66
N VAL A 85 4.14 9.95 -2.77
CA VAL A 85 5.03 9.72 -1.62
C VAL A 85 6.35 10.47 -1.78
N ALA A 86 7.07 10.66 -0.67
CA ALA A 86 8.33 11.42 -0.64
C ALA A 86 9.57 10.62 -1.13
N PHE A 87 9.40 9.33 -1.45
CA PHE A 87 10.47 8.45 -1.90
C PHE A 87 10.21 7.95 -3.33
N ASP A 88 11.25 7.42 -3.97
CA ASP A 88 11.12 6.85 -5.30
C ASP A 88 10.14 5.67 -5.29
N GLN A 89 9.15 5.70 -6.17
CA GLN A 89 8.20 4.62 -6.39
C GLN A 89 7.98 4.41 -7.88
N ALA A 90 7.67 3.19 -8.28
CA ALA A 90 7.22 2.88 -9.63
C ALA A 90 6.05 1.89 -9.56
N ALA A 91 5.25 1.82 -10.61
CA ALA A 91 4.15 0.87 -10.74
C ALA A 91 4.20 0.10 -12.05
N ALA A 92 3.84 -1.16 -12.00
CA ALA A 92 3.42 -1.94 -13.16
C ALA A 92 1.90 -2.03 -13.13
N GLN A 93 1.25 -1.50 -14.16
CA GLN A 93 -0.20 -1.43 -14.28
C GLN A 93 -0.67 -2.34 -15.40
N TYR A 94 -1.74 -3.07 -15.14
CA TYR A 94 -2.41 -3.94 -16.09
C TYR A 94 -3.90 -3.62 -16.11
N GLU A 95 -4.47 -3.42 -17.30
CA GLU A 95 -5.89 -3.12 -17.48
C GLU A 95 -6.51 -4.00 -18.55
N ASP A 96 -7.64 -4.62 -18.23
CA ASP A 96 -8.41 -5.47 -19.13
C ASP A 96 -9.91 -5.36 -18.81
N GLY A 97 -10.60 -4.49 -19.55
CA GLY A 97 -12.03 -4.25 -19.38
C GLY A 97 -12.38 -3.75 -17.97
N SER A 98 -13.10 -4.58 -17.20
CA SER A 98 -13.55 -4.31 -15.83
C SER A 98 -12.45 -4.45 -14.77
N LEU A 99 -11.32 -5.06 -15.12
CA LEU A 99 -10.22 -5.37 -14.22
C LEU A 99 -9.06 -4.40 -14.42
N ARG A 100 -8.61 -3.79 -13.33
CA ARG A 100 -7.33 -3.07 -13.26
C ARG A 100 -6.48 -3.62 -12.12
N VAL A 101 -5.19 -3.78 -12.37
CA VAL A 101 -4.23 -4.29 -11.39
C VAL A 101 -2.97 -3.44 -11.40
N ASP A 102 -2.63 -2.89 -10.24
CA ASP A 102 -1.43 -2.09 -10.06
C ASP A 102 -0.52 -2.76 -9.04
N VAL A 103 0.71 -3.04 -9.44
CA VAL A 103 1.78 -3.52 -8.56
C VAL A 103 2.78 -2.39 -8.37
N VAL A 104 2.83 -1.83 -7.17
CA VAL A 104 3.65 -0.67 -6.82
C VAL A 104 4.81 -1.09 -5.92
N VAL A 105 6.00 -0.56 -6.22
CA VAL A 105 7.19 -0.71 -5.39
C VAL A 105 7.72 0.68 -5.05
N GLY A 106 7.74 0.98 -3.75
CA GLY A 106 8.24 2.23 -3.19
C GLY A 106 9.42 2.02 -2.26
N LYS A 107 10.52 2.74 -2.45
CA LYS A 107 11.77 2.61 -1.69
C LYS A 107 11.73 3.33 -0.33
N GLY A 108 10.69 3.06 0.44
CA GLY A 108 10.45 3.58 1.77
C GLY A 108 9.13 3.05 2.30
N ILE A 109 8.77 3.44 3.52
CA ILE A 109 7.47 3.11 4.13
C ILE A 109 6.66 4.41 4.21
N ALA A 110 5.56 4.49 3.46
CA ALA A 110 4.66 5.64 3.52
C ALA A 110 3.85 5.64 4.82
N ASP A 111 3.19 4.51 5.11
CA ASP A 111 2.36 4.31 6.29
C ASP A 111 2.70 2.98 6.96
N SER A 112 2.73 2.97 8.29
CA SER A 112 2.81 1.71 9.04
C SER A 112 1.49 0.92 8.92
N PHE A 113 1.50 -0.38 9.20
CA PHE A 113 0.25 -1.16 9.21
C PHE A 113 -0.80 -0.60 10.18
N GLN A 114 -0.37 -0.09 11.34
CA GLN A 114 -1.26 0.58 12.28
C GLN A 114 -1.85 1.86 11.67
N THR A 115 -1.02 2.67 11.02
CA THR A 115 -1.49 3.90 10.35
C THR A 115 -2.49 3.60 9.24
N ILE A 116 -2.26 2.54 8.46
CA ILE A 116 -3.21 2.05 7.44
C ILE A 116 -4.54 1.65 8.09
N GLN A 117 -4.51 0.91 9.20
CA GLN A 117 -5.73 0.52 9.94
C GLN A 117 -6.48 1.72 10.48
N GLU A 118 -5.78 2.68 11.07
CA GLU A 118 -6.37 3.90 11.60
C GLU A 118 -7.01 4.75 10.50
N LYS A 119 -6.34 4.90 9.34
CA LYS A 119 -6.88 5.58 8.16
C LYS A 119 -8.14 4.87 7.66
N ALA A 120 -8.07 3.55 7.43
CA ALA A 120 -9.21 2.76 6.99
C ALA A 120 -10.41 2.86 7.95
N GLY A 121 -10.16 2.89 9.26
CA GLY A 121 -11.20 3.09 10.29
C GLY A 121 -11.90 4.44 10.22
N ARG A 122 -11.26 5.47 9.65
CA ARG A 122 -11.88 6.78 9.37
C ARG A 122 -12.61 6.82 8.03
N CYS A 123 -12.29 5.91 7.12
CA CYS A 123 -12.86 5.81 5.78
C CYS A 123 -14.15 4.96 5.73
N GLY A 124 -14.99 5.05 6.77
CA GLY A 124 -16.29 4.37 6.82
C GLY A 124 -17.34 4.97 5.87
N SER A 125 -17.10 6.20 5.41
CA SER A 125 -17.86 6.88 4.35
C SER A 125 -16.87 7.68 3.52
N VAL A 126 -16.78 7.36 2.24
CA VAL A 126 -15.88 7.99 1.27
C VAL A 126 -16.72 8.50 0.11
N THR A 127 -16.47 9.72 -0.33
CA THR A 127 -17.07 10.31 -1.53
C THR A 127 -16.03 10.28 -2.65
N LEU A 128 -16.47 9.94 -3.85
CA LEU A 128 -15.71 9.96 -5.09
C LEU A 128 -16.29 11.01 -6.03
N ASP A 129 -15.44 11.75 -6.72
CA ASP A 129 -15.83 12.66 -7.79
C ASP A 129 -14.87 12.53 -8.97
N LEU A 130 -15.40 12.12 -10.12
CA LEU A 130 -14.68 12.02 -11.38
C LEU A 130 -15.44 12.80 -12.46
N ASP A 131 -15.09 14.07 -12.62
CA ASP A 131 -15.63 14.95 -13.68
C ASP A 131 -17.16 14.91 -13.82
N GLY A 132 -17.88 14.98 -12.68
CA GLY A 132 -19.35 14.95 -12.64
C GLY A 132 -19.96 13.55 -12.49
N ILE A 133 -19.13 12.51 -12.42
CA ILE A 133 -19.51 11.17 -11.98
C ILE A 133 -19.22 11.07 -10.48
N GLY A 134 -20.28 11.08 -9.68
CA GLY A 134 -20.20 11.01 -8.22
C GLY A 134 -20.30 9.58 -7.71
N GLY A 135 -19.74 9.32 -6.55
CA GLY A 135 -19.86 8.02 -5.91
C GLY A 135 -19.68 8.05 -4.42
N THR A 136 -20.08 6.97 -3.77
CA THR A 136 -19.74 6.74 -2.36
C THR A 136 -19.26 5.33 -2.14
N GLY A 137 -18.45 5.14 -1.11
CA GLY A 137 -18.07 3.82 -0.65
C GLY A 137 -17.60 3.82 0.79
N SER A 138 -17.03 2.69 1.19
CA SER A 138 -16.44 2.52 2.52
C SER A 138 -15.24 1.60 2.43
N VAL A 139 -14.31 1.76 3.38
CA VAL A 139 -13.10 0.95 3.48
C VAL A 139 -13.20 0.04 4.70
N LYS A 140 -12.77 -1.20 4.54
CA LYS A 140 -12.56 -2.15 5.64
C LYS A 140 -11.17 -2.76 5.54
N THR A 141 -10.59 -3.13 6.67
CA THR A 141 -9.33 -3.88 6.69
C THR A 141 -9.55 -5.37 6.89
N GLU A 142 -8.71 -6.17 6.26
CA GLU A 142 -8.70 -7.62 6.37
C GLU A 142 -7.28 -8.12 6.67
N LYS A 143 -7.20 -9.31 7.27
CA LYS A 143 -5.93 -10.04 7.39
C LYS A 143 -5.59 -10.70 6.05
N VAL A 144 -4.31 -10.68 5.68
CA VAL A 144 -3.83 -11.36 4.47
C VAL A 144 -3.29 -12.73 4.86
N SER A 145 -4.08 -13.78 4.64
CA SER A 145 -3.60 -15.16 4.83
C SER A 145 -2.80 -15.63 3.61
N GLY A 146 -1.68 -16.32 3.84
CA GLY A 146 -0.84 -16.88 2.78
C GLY A 146 0.18 -15.92 2.16
N ALA A 147 0.33 -14.70 2.70
CA ALA A 147 1.43 -13.81 2.33
C ALA A 147 2.77 -14.37 2.86
N SER A 148 3.85 -14.20 2.10
CA SER A 148 5.19 -14.65 2.46
C SER A 148 5.85 -13.82 3.58
N VAL A 149 5.34 -12.62 3.83
CA VAL A 149 5.68 -11.75 4.97
C VAL A 149 4.39 -11.14 5.53
N ASP A 150 4.48 -10.49 6.69
CA ASP A 150 3.36 -9.73 7.25
C ASP A 150 2.84 -8.70 6.23
N ALA A 151 1.53 -8.72 6.03
CA ALA A 151 0.83 -7.85 5.11
C ALA A 151 -0.56 -7.49 5.65
N ILE A 152 -1.09 -6.37 5.17
CA ILE A 152 -2.44 -5.90 5.46
C ILE A 152 -3.23 -5.74 4.17
N ALA A 153 -4.52 -6.08 4.20
CA ALA A 153 -5.45 -5.75 3.13
C ALA A 153 -6.39 -4.64 3.57
N ALA A 154 -6.66 -3.71 2.67
CA ALA A 154 -7.77 -2.76 2.74
C ALA A 154 -8.68 -2.98 1.53
N VAL A 155 -9.98 -3.05 1.76
CA VAL A 155 -11.01 -3.26 0.75
C VAL A 155 -11.91 -2.04 0.75
N PHE A 156 -11.87 -1.28 -0.34
CA PHE A 156 -12.88 -0.30 -0.67
C PHE A 156 -14.02 -0.98 -1.43
N THR A 157 -15.26 -0.73 -1.02
CA THR A 157 -16.46 -1.10 -1.77
C THR A 157 -17.35 0.12 -1.89
N GLY A 158 -17.79 0.42 -3.10
CA GLY A 158 -18.64 1.57 -3.38
C GLY A 158 -19.32 1.48 -4.74
N GLY A 159 -19.90 2.60 -5.14
CA GLY A 159 -20.51 2.75 -6.46
C GLY A 159 -20.26 4.14 -7.04
N LEU A 160 -20.18 4.21 -8.36
CA LEU A 160 -20.14 5.44 -9.16
C LEU A 160 -21.42 5.56 -10.00
N GLY A 161 -21.82 6.79 -10.28
CA GLY A 161 -22.79 7.08 -11.32
C GLY A 161 -23.08 8.57 -11.46
N MET A 162 -24.13 8.90 -12.19
CA MET A 162 -24.48 10.26 -12.58
C MET A 162 -25.76 10.71 -11.85
N ASP A 163 -25.90 12.01 -11.64
CA ASP A 163 -27.11 12.64 -11.07
C ASP A 163 -27.57 12.04 -9.72
N GLY A 164 -26.62 11.49 -8.94
CA GLY A 164 -26.88 10.90 -7.63
C GLY A 164 -27.33 9.43 -7.66
N GLU A 165 -27.45 8.81 -8.84
CA GLU A 165 -27.69 7.39 -8.99
C GLU A 165 -26.36 6.62 -9.03
N GLN A 166 -26.23 5.52 -8.30
CA GLN A 166 -25.04 4.64 -8.34
C GLN A 166 -25.33 3.47 -9.27
N THR A 167 -24.68 3.47 -10.43
CA THR A 167 -24.95 2.51 -11.51
C THR A 167 -23.82 1.51 -11.73
N VAL A 168 -22.61 1.83 -11.27
CA VAL A 168 -21.42 0.98 -11.41
C VAL A 168 -20.87 0.65 -10.04
N GLU A 169 -20.99 -0.60 -9.63
CA GLU A 169 -20.30 -1.10 -8.44
C GLU A 169 -18.80 -1.21 -8.70
N ILE A 170 -18.01 -0.81 -7.71
CA ILE A 170 -16.55 -0.86 -7.71
C ILE A 170 -16.06 -1.46 -6.41
N THR A 171 -15.15 -2.43 -6.54
CA THR A 171 -14.39 -2.96 -5.41
C THR A 171 -12.91 -2.79 -5.70
N VAL A 172 -12.18 -2.21 -4.76
CA VAL A 172 -10.73 -2.05 -4.81
C VAL A 172 -10.12 -2.75 -3.61
N LYS A 173 -9.34 -3.79 -3.84
CA LYS A 173 -8.59 -4.47 -2.79
C LYS A 173 -7.11 -4.12 -2.91
N THR A 174 -6.57 -3.55 -1.84
CA THR A 174 -5.18 -3.11 -1.74
C THR A 174 -4.46 -3.96 -0.70
N LEU A 175 -3.46 -4.74 -1.11
CA LEU A 175 -2.59 -5.50 -0.24
C LEU A 175 -1.27 -4.74 -0.09
N THR A 176 -0.82 -4.52 1.13
CA THR A 176 0.43 -3.80 1.42
C THR A 176 1.36 -4.63 2.31
N ALA A 177 2.63 -4.71 1.92
CA ALA A 177 3.70 -5.38 2.66
C ALA A 177 4.96 -4.49 2.74
N HIS A 178 5.82 -4.76 3.74
CA HIS A 178 7.04 -3.97 3.98
C HIS A 178 8.37 -4.77 3.90
N PRO A 179 8.62 -5.56 2.84
CA PRO A 179 9.87 -6.32 2.73
C PRO A 179 11.08 -5.38 2.66
N ARG A 180 12.10 -5.64 3.48
CA ARG A 180 13.38 -4.87 3.50
C ARG A 180 13.20 -3.35 3.67
N GLY A 181 12.09 -2.90 4.28
CA GLY A 181 11.77 -1.46 4.43
C GLY A 181 11.24 -0.80 3.15
N THR A 182 10.91 -1.57 2.12
CA THR A 182 10.25 -1.14 0.88
C THR A 182 8.74 -1.31 1.04
N THR A 183 7.92 -0.38 0.59
CA THR A 183 6.49 -0.59 0.42
C THR A 183 6.23 -1.34 -0.88
N VAL A 184 5.64 -2.52 -0.77
CA VAL A 184 5.07 -3.27 -1.89
C VAL A 184 3.56 -3.21 -1.75
N THR A 185 2.89 -2.71 -2.78
CA THR A 185 1.43 -2.64 -2.82
C THR A 185 0.91 -3.34 -4.07
N VAL A 186 -0.11 -4.18 -3.90
CA VAL A 186 -0.89 -4.73 -5.01
C VAL A 186 -2.32 -4.25 -4.86
N LYS A 187 -2.79 -3.49 -5.84
CA LYS A 187 -4.15 -2.98 -5.90
C LYS A 187 -4.87 -3.67 -7.04
N VAL A 188 -6.00 -4.31 -6.74
CA VAL A 188 -6.88 -4.92 -7.73
C VAL A 188 -8.22 -4.19 -7.65
N LEU A 189 -8.57 -3.53 -8.74
CA LEU A 189 -9.86 -2.91 -8.96
C LEU A 189 -10.69 -3.80 -9.88
N HIS A 190 -11.93 -4.06 -9.46
CA HIS A 190 -12.94 -4.70 -10.29
C HIS A 190 -14.18 -3.81 -10.33
N ALA A 191 -14.59 -3.40 -11.52
CA ALA A 191 -15.78 -2.61 -11.77
C ALA A 191 -16.85 -3.42 -12.49
N MET A 192 -18.12 -3.05 -12.36
CA MET A 192 -19.28 -3.59 -13.10
C MET A 192 -19.63 -5.07 -12.88
N GLU A 193 -18.70 -5.90 -12.44
CA GLU A 193 -18.95 -7.30 -12.08
C GLU A 193 -18.60 -7.58 -10.62
N PRO A 194 -19.23 -8.59 -10.00
CA PRO A 194 -18.99 -8.93 -8.61
C PRO A 194 -17.55 -9.35 -8.34
N TRP A 195 -17.05 -9.02 -7.15
CA TRP A 195 -15.78 -9.55 -6.66
C TRP A 195 -15.82 -11.08 -6.53
N THR A 196 -14.78 -11.76 -7.03
CA THR A 196 -14.67 -13.22 -6.96
C THR A 196 -13.41 -13.67 -6.22
N SER A 197 -13.36 -14.94 -5.83
CA SER A 197 -12.17 -15.53 -5.20
C SER A 197 -10.94 -15.53 -6.10
N ASP A 198 -11.11 -15.41 -7.42
CA ASP A 198 -9.98 -15.36 -8.35
C ASP A 198 -9.28 -14.00 -8.31
N ASN A 199 -10.01 -12.93 -8.00
CA ASN A 199 -9.42 -11.62 -7.71
C ASN A 199 -8.55 -11.66 -6.45
N ASP A 200 -9.00 -12.36 -5.40
CA ASP A 200 -8.19 -12.56 -4.18
C ASP A 200 -6.91 -13.36 -4.45
N LYS A 201 -7.02 -14.45 -5.23
CA LYS A 201 -5.85 -15.25 -5.63
C LYS A 201 -4.89 -14.42 -6.47
N LEU A 202 -5.39 -13.65 -7.43
CA LEU A 202 -4.58 -12.77 -8.27
C LEU A 202 -3.79 -11.76 -7.43
N ALA A 203 -4.47 -11.05 -6.53
CA ALA A 203 -3.84 -10.08 -5.64
C ALA A 203 -2.73 -10.72 -4.79
N LEU A 204 -3.02 -11.89 -4.18
CA LEU A 204 -2.06 -12.59 -3.33
C LEU A 204 -0.87 -13.15 -4.13
N THR A 205 -1.12 -13.73 -5.30
CA THR A 205 -0.05 -14.26 -6.17
C THR A 205 0.91 -13.14 -6.59
N LEU A 206 0.38 -12.01 -7.05
CA LEU A 206 1.21 -10.88 -7.44
C LEU A 206 1.96 -10.29 -6.25
N LEU A 207 1.32 -10.18 -5.09
CA LEU A 207 1.97 -9.69 -3.86
C LEU A 207 3.18 -10.57 -3.52
N ASN A 208 2.98 -11.89 -3.47
CA ASN A 208 4.05 -12.82 -3.12
C ASN A 208 5.20 -12.83 -4.13
N LYS A 209 4.89 -12.78 -5.44
CA LYS A 209 5.91 -12.64 -6.49
C LYS A 209 6.71 -11.34 -6.34
N GLN A 210 6.02 -10.23 -6.06
CA GLN A 210 6.67 -8.93 -5.93
C GLN A 210 7.53 -8.83 -4.66
N ILE A 211 7.07 -9.42 -3.55
CA ILE A 211 7.86 -9.56 -2.31
C ILE A 211 9.13 -10.35 -2.59
N ASP A 212 9.03 -11.50 -3.24
CA ASP A 212 10.17 -12.37 -3.55
C ASP A 212 11.22 -11.62 -4.38
N LYS A 213 10.76 -10.92 -5.42
CA LYS A 213 11.63 -10.08 -6.27
C LYS A 213 12.34 -8.97 -5.49
N VAL A 214 11.66 -8.30 -4.54
CA VAL A 214 12.27 -7.29 -3.66
C VAL A 214 13.26 -7.92 -2.68
N GLN A 215 12.94 -9.09 -2.12
CA GLN A 215 13.82 -9.79 -1.17
C GLN A 215 15.12 -10.23 -1.83
N GLN A 216 15.07 -10.69 -3.08
CA GLN A 216 16.23 -11.17 -3.83
C GLN A 216 17.04 -10.06 -4.52
N ALA A 217 16.56 -8.82 -4.53
CA ALA A 217 17.23 -7.70 -5.19
C ALA A 217 18.58 -7.36 -4.53
N PRO A 218 19.57 -6.86 -5.29
CA PRO A 218 20.87 -6.45 -4.74
C PRO A 218 20.82 -5.23 -3.82
#